data_AF-A0AAJ0GVL0-F1
#
_entry.id   AF-A0AAJ0GVL0-F1
#
_cell.length_a   1.000
_cell.length_b   1.000
_cell.length_c   1.000
_cell.angle_alpha   90.00
_cell.angle_beta   90.00
_cell.angle_gamma   90.00
#
_symmetry.space_group_name_H-M   'P 1'
#
loop_
_entity.id
_entity.type
_entity.pdbx_description
1 polymer ?
#
loop_
_entity_poly.entity_id
_entity_poly.type
_entity_poly.pdbx_seq_one_letter_code
_entity_poly.pdbx_strand_id
1 'polypeptide(L)'
;MVNLAEIGAKLTAGRQPSQELSPTARAAIIGAVAAGASQSAVARAFRIERTAVYRILQRFESSTTVKSKPQTGQPEILTCREKRYILRPHLPINDILGSSPLSDTQVAYIKENPIDEGSSKG
;
A
#
# COMPACT_ATOMS: atom_id res chain seq x y z
N MET A 1 -25.30 -12.64 17.92
CA MET A 1 -25.65 -11.68 16.84
C MET A 1 -24.69 -10.51 16.92
N VAL A 2 -24.05 -10.11 15.83
CA VAL A 2 -23.09 -8.99 15.86
C VAL A 2 -23.86 -7.67 15.85
N ASN A 3 -23.57 -6.77 16.79
CA ASN A 3 -24.28 -5.50 16.93
C ASN A 3 -23.49 -4.33 16.32
N LEU A 4 -24.17 -3.47 15.55
CA LEU A 4 -23.59 -2.27 14.94
C LEU A 4 -22.90 -1.36 15.97
N ALA A 5 -23.47 -1.21 17.16
CA ALA A 5 -22.89 -0.38 18.22
C ALA A 5 -21.56 -0.95 18.74
N GLU A 6 -21.44 -2.27 18.83
CA GLU A 6 -20.22 -2.95 19.28
C GLU A 6 -19.11 -2.85 18.23
N ILE A 7 -19.47 -3.05 16.95
CA ILE A 7 -18.55 -2.86 15.82
C ILE A 7 -18.03 -1.42 15.80
N GLY A 8 -18.95 -0.45 15.86
CA GLY A 8 -18.61 0.96 15.84
C GLY A 8 -17.62 1.32 16.95
N ALA A 9 -17.93 0.94 18.19
CA ALA A 9 -17.07 1.18 19.34
C ALA A 9 -15.68 0.55 19.20
N LYS A 10 -15.58 -0.68 18.67
CA LYS A 10 -14.29 -1.36 18.44
C LYS A 10 -13.47 -0.70 17.34
N LEU A 11 -14.11 -0.28 16.25
CA LEU A 11 -13.41 0.32 15.09
C LEU A 11 -12.98 1.77 15.32
N THR A 12 -13.62 2.49 16.26
CA THR A 12 -13.19 3.84 16.68
C THR A 12 -12.50 3.87 18.03
N ALA A 13 -12.27 2.72 18.67
CA ALA A 13 -11.50 2.64 19.91
C ALA A 13 -10.09 3.22 19.71
N GLY A 14 -9.66 4.07 20.65
CA GLY A 14 -8.31 4.67 20.64
C GLY A 14 -8.10 5.80 19.63
N ARG A 15 -9.13 6.21 18.87
CA ARG A 15 -9.03 7.35 17.95
C ARG A 15 -8.87 8.66 18.72
N GLN A 16 -7.84 9.44 18.36
CA GLN A 16 -7.63 10.79 18.90
C GLN A 16 -8.54 11.83 18.23
N PRO A 17 -8.86 12.94 18.93
CA PRO A 17 -9.49 14.09 18.30
C PRO A 17 -8.70 14.54 17.06
N SER A 18 -9.40 14.95 16.01
CA SER A 18 -8.82 15.37 14.71
C SER A 18 -8.08 14.29 13.91
N GLN A 19 -7.95 13.07 14.43
CA GLN A 19 -7.39 11.96 13.67
C GLN A 19 -8.37 11.49 12.58
N GLU A 20 -7.84 11.18 11.40
CA GLU A 20 -8.62 10.58 10.32
C GLU A 20 -9.25 9.26 10.74
N LEU A 21 -10.42 8.97 10.18
CA LEU A 21 -11.08 7.69 10.39
C LEU A 21 -10.33 6.58 9.65
N SER A 22 -10.13 5.44 10.31
CA SER A 22 -9.48 4.29 9.69
C SER A 22 -10.25 3.83 8.43
N PRO A 23 -9.56 3.29 7.42
CA PRO A 23 -10.22 2.77 6.22
C PRO A 23 -11.25 1.68 6.55
N THR A 24 -10.95 0.83 7.53
CA THR A 24 -11.87 -0.21 8.01
C THR A 24 -13.14 0.38 8.61
N ALA A 25 -13.03 1.42 9.43
CA ALA A 25 -14.19 2.11 10.00
C ALA A 25 -15.05 2.77 8.91
N ARG A 26 -14.43 3.40 7.90
CA ARG A 26 -15.14 3.98 6.77
C ARG A 26 -15.91 2.93 5.95
N ALA A 27 -15.28 1.78 5.67
CA ALA A 27 -15.93 0.67 4.98
C ALA A 27 -17.13 0.14 5.76
N ALA A 28 -16.98 -0.02 7.08
CA ALA A 28 -18.06 -0.48 7.94
C ALA A 28 -19.24 0.52 7.99
N ILE A 29 -18.96 1.83 8.00
CA ILE A 29 -19.99 2.88 7.91
C ILE A 29 -20.75 2.78 6.59
N ILE A 30 -20.04 2.69 5.46
CA ILE A 30 -20.66 2.57 4.13
C ILE A 30 -21.52 1.31 4.05
N GLY A 31 -20.98 0.17 4.49
CA GLY A 31 -21.70 -1.10 4.51
C GLY A 31 -22.94 -1.08 5.41
N ALA A 32 -22.86 -0.44 6.58
CA ALA A 32 -24.00 -0.31 7.48
C ALA A 32 -25.13 0.53 6.86
N VAL A 33 -24.80 1.64 6.19
CA VAL A 33 -25.79 2.46 5.49
C VAL A 33 -26.37 1.71 4.29
N ALA A 34 -25.54 1.00 3.53
CA ALA A 34 -25.99 0.17 2.41
C ALA A 34 -26.93 -0.96 2.86
N ALA A 35 -26.73 -1.49 4.07
CA ALA A 35 -27.62 -2.46 4.71
C ALA A 35 -28.91 -1.86 5.28
N GLY A 36 -29.16 -0.56 5.08
CA GLY A 36 -30.38 0.13 5.50
C GLY A 36 -30.33 0.79 6.87
N ALA A 37 -29.18 0.80 7.56
CA ALA A 37 -29.07 1.53 8.82
C ALA A 37 -29.15 3.05 8.59
N SER A 38 -29.89 3.76 9.44
CA SER A 38 -29.96 5.21 9.34
C SER A 38 -28.62 5.87 9.66
N GLN A 39 -28.29 6.96 8.96
CA GLN A 39 -27.04 7.70 9.20
C GLN A 39 -26.90 8.16 10.66
N SER A 40 -28.01 8.48 11.33
CA SER A 40 -28.03 8.86 12.73
C SER A 40 -27.71 7.68 13.66
N ALA A 41 -28.18 6.47 13.35
CA ALA A 41 -27.83 5.27 14.12
C ALA A 41 -26.35 4.90 13.93
N VAL A 42 -25.84 5.00 12.71
CA VAL A 42 -24.42 4.77 12.40
C VAL A 42 -23.53 5.79 13.10
N ALA A 43 -23.88 7.08 13.07
CA ALA A 43 -23.14 8.12 13.77
C ALA A 43 -23.02 7.85 15.28
N ARG A 44 -24.13 7.43 15.92
CA ARG A 44 -24.14 7.03 17.34
C ARG A 44 -23.27 5.81 17.61
N ALA A 45 -23.35 4.79 16.76
CA ALA A 45 -22.57 3.57 16.90
C ALA A 45 -21.06 3.82 16.80
N PHE A 46 -20.64 4.66 15.86
CA PHE A 46 -19.22 4.97 15.63
C PHE A 46 -18.69 6.15 16.46
N ARG A 47 -19.54 6.81 17.25
CA ARG A 47 -19.23 8.02 18.04
C ARG A 47 -18.62 9.15 17.20
N ILE A 48 -19.22 9.40 16.04
CA ILE A 48 -18.82 10.46 15.12
C ILE A 48 -19.99 11.38 14.82
N GLU A 49 -19.68 12.57 14.30
CA GLU A 49 -20.71 13.50 13.88
C GLU A 49 -21.48 12.97 12.66
N ARG A 50 -22.78 13.24 12.60
CA ARG A 50 -23.62 12.85 11.46
C ARG A 50 -23.12 13.47 10.15
N THR A 51 -22.62 14.70 10.18
CA THR A 51 -22.02 15.36 9.01
C THR A 51 -20.78 14.62 8.51
N ALA A 52 -19.99 14.01 9.40
CA ALA A 52 -18.85 13.17 9.02
C ALA A 52 -19.30 11.91 8.27
N VAL A 53 -20.39 11.27 8.70
CA VAL A 53 -21.01 10.14 7.98
C VAL A 53 -21.44 10.57 6.57
N TYR A 54 -22.14 11.70 6.46
CA TYR A 54 -22.54 12.26 5.17
C TYR A 54 -21.35 12.51 4.23
N ARG A 55 -20.28 13.17 4.73
CA ARG A 55 -19.06 13.43 3.96
C ARG A 55 -18.35 12.16 3.52
N ILE A 56 -18.39 11.09 4.34
CA ILE A 56 -17.82 9.79 3.97
C ILE A 56 -18.60 9.17 2.81
N LEU A 57 -19.93 9.20 2.85
CA LEU A 57 -20.77 8.68 1.78
C LEU A 57 -20.56 9.46 0.47
N GLN A 58 -20.62 10.79 0.52
CA GLN A 58 -20.39 11.66 -0.63
C GLN A 58 -18.99 11.46 -1.25
N ARG A 59 -17.97 11.25 -0.41
CA ARG A 59 -16.61 10.93 -0.86
C ARG A 59 -16.54 9.56 -1.50
N PHE A 60 -17.28 8.59 -1.00
CA PHE A 60 -17.31 7.24 -1.55
C PHE A 60 -18.00 7.21 -2.92
N GLU A 61 -19.14 7.91 -3.06
CA GLU A 61 -19.85 8.06 -4.34
C GLU A 61 -18.96 8.68 -5.43
N SER A 62 -18.13 9.67 -5.07
CA SER A 62 -17.24 10.36 -6.02
C SER A 62 -15.95 9.61 -6.35
N SER A 63 -15.34 8.91 -5.38
CA SER A 63 -14.00 8.34 -5.54
C SER A 63 -13.95 6.81 -5.57
N THR A 64 -15.04 6.12 -5.21
CA THR A 64 -15.15 4.65 -5.05
C THR A 64 -14.03 4.03 -4.19
N THR A 65 -13.28 4.83 -3.43
CA THR A 65 -12.16 4.38 -2.62
C THR A 65 -12.38 4.74 -1.15
N VAL A 66 -11.99 3.82 -0.27
CA VAL A 66 -12.12 3.98 1.18
C VAL A 66 -10.85 4.54 1.82
N LYS A 67 -9.73 4.47 1.08
CA LYS A 67 -8.41 4.96 1.53
C LYS A 67 -8.38 6.48 1.61
N SER A 68 -7.60 7.02 2.54
CA SER A 68 -7.31 8.45 2.55
C SER A 68 -6.42 8.80 1.35
N LYS A 69 -6.58 10.02 0.85
CA LYS A 69 -5.68 10.56 -0.17
C LYS A 69 -4.51 11.23 0.57
N PRO A 70 -3.30 11.26 -0.02
CA PRO A 70 -2.22 12.10 0.48
C PRO A 70 -2.74 13.54 0.69
N GLN A 71 -2.43 14.13 1.84
CA GLN A 71 -2.89 15.47 2.19
C GLN A 71 -1.83 16.50 1.80
N THR A 72 -2.26 17.72 1.48
CA THR A 72 -1.35 18.84 1.23
C THR A 72 -0.45 19.05 2.46
N GLY A 73 0.87 19.01 2.28
CA GLY A 73 1.85 19.07 3.39
C GLY A 73 2.25 17.70 3.97
N GLN A 74 1.59 16.61 3.55
CA GLN A 74 1.99 15.22 3.82
C GLN A 74 2.01 14.43 2.50
N PRO A 75 3.04 14.64 1.66
CA PRO A 75 3.23 13.85 0.45
C PRO A 75 3.47 12.38 0.79
N GLU A 76 3.21 11.47 -0.16
CA GLU A 76 3.55 10.06 0.04
C GLU A 76 5.05 9.92 0.32
N ILE A 77 5.39 9.21 1.40
CA ILE A 77 6.76 8.98 1.84
C ILE A 77 7.59 8.32 0.73
N LEU A 78 6.96 7.42 -0.03
CA LEU A 78 7.60 6.72 -1.14
C LEU A 78 6.94 7.12 -2.45
N THR A 79 7.78 7.54 -3.38
CA THR A 79 7.42 7.72 -4.78
C THR A 79 7.02 6.39 -5.42
N CYS A 80 6.31 6.46 -6.54
CA CYS A 80 5.99 5.27 -7.35
C CYS A 80 7.24 4.46 -7.74
N ARG A 81 8.40 5.11 -7.90
CA ARG A 81 9.67 4.46 -8.26
C ARG A 81 10.22 3.65 -7.08
N GLU A 82 10.23 4.22 -5.89
CA GLU A 82 10.72 3.55 -4.68
C GLU A 82 9.81 2.39 -4.27
N LYS A 83 8.48 2.58 -4.34
CA LYS A 83 7.52 1.48 -4.14
C LYS A 83 7.78 0.32 -5.11
N ARG A 84 8.05 0.61 -6.38
CA ARG A 84 8.37 -0.40 -7.40
C ARG A 84 9.71 -1.08 -7.14
N TYR A 85 10.71 -0.35 -6.68
CA TYR A 85 12.02 -0.91 -6.31
C TYR A 85 11.90 -1.89 -5.14
N ILE A 86 11.11 -1.56 -4.11
CA ILE A 86 10.87 -2.44 -2.95
C ILE A 86 10.00 -3.65 -3.32
N LEU A 87 8.96 -3.46 -4.13
CA LEU A 87 8.02 -4.52 -4.54
C LEU A 87 8.55 -5.44 -5.65
N ARG A 88 9.71 -5.13 -6.24
CA ARG A 88 10.35 -5.96 -7.27
C ARG A 88 11.49 -6.72 -6.60
N PRO A 89 11.24 -7.91 -6.05
CA PRO A 89 12.23 -8.55 -5.25
C PRO A 89 13.15 -9.35 -6.20
N HIS A 90 14.46 -9.29 -5.97
CA HIS A 90 15.48 -10.25 -6.48
C HIS A 90 15.61 -10.45 -8.01
N LEU A 91 16.04 -9.41 -8.74
CA LEU A 91 17.02 -9.66 -9.80
C LEU A 91 18.41 -9.48 -9.18
N PRO A 92 19.34 -10.43 -9.38
CA PRO A 92 20.58 -10.53 -8.63
C PRO A 92 21.43 -9.25 -8.73
N ILE A 93 22.18 -9.02 -7.65
CA ILE A 93 23.04 -7.87 -7.29
C ILE A 93 24.19 -7.59 -8.29
N ASN A 94 24.13 -8.05 -9.54
CA ASN A 94 25.20 -7.75 -10.50
C ASN A 94 25.21 -6.28 -10.95
N ASP A 95 24.15 -5.52 -10.69
CA ASP A 95 24.00 -4.16 -11.23
C ASP A 95 24.45 -3.03 -10.28
N ILE A 96 24.93 -3.33 -9.07
CA ILE A 96 25.32 -2.27 -8.11
C ILE A 96 26.81 -1.90 -8.21
N LEU A 97 27.64 -2.68 -8.90
CA LEU A 97 29.06 -2.36 -9.10
C LEU A 97 29.50 -2.60 -10.56
N GLY A 98 29.28 -1.59 -11.41
CA GLY A 98 30.21 -1.20 -12.49
C GLY A 98 30.74 -2.26 -13.46
N SER A 99 30.07 -3.39 -13.67
CA SER A 99 30.47 -4.40 -14.64
C SER A 99 29.34 -4.59 -15.64
N SER A 100 29.43 -3.87 -16.76
CA SER A 100 28.62 -4.15 -17.94
C SER A 100 28.68 -5.65 -18.23
N PRO A 101 27.54 -6.34 -18.44
CA PRO A 101 27.58 -7.74 -18.85
C PRO A 101 28.42 -7.84 -20.12
N LEU A 102 29.39 -8.76 -20.11
CA LEU A 102 30.21 -9.06 -21.29
C LEU A 102 29.26 -9.23 -22.48
N SER A 103 29.52 -8.51 -23.58
CA SER A 103 28.70 -8.63 -24.78
C SER A 103 28.73 -10.08 -25.27
N ASP A 104 27.68 -10.51 -25.97
CA ASP A 104 27.58 -11.89 -26.50
C ASP A 104 28.82 -12.30 -27.31
N THR A 105 29.47 -11.33 -27.96
CA THR A 105 30.74 -11.49 -28.65
C THR A 105 31.93 -11.81 -27.74
N GLN A 106 31.99 -11.22 -26.55
CA GLN A 106 33.04 -11.50 -25.56
C GLN A 106 32.81 -12.85 -24.88
N VAL A 107 31.55 -13.23 -24.64
CA VAL A 107 31.20 -14.56 -24.14
C VAL A 107 31.56 -15.65 -25.17
N ALA A 108 31.33 -15.40 -26.46
CA ALA A 108 31.73 -16.30 -27.53
C ALA A 108 33.26 -16.44 -27.62
N TYR A 109 34.00 -15.33 -27.55
CA TYR A 109 35.47 -15.33 -27.62
C TYR A 109 36.14 -16.15 -26.51
N ILE A 110 35.62 -16.10 -25.28
CA ILE A 110 36.12 -16.88 -24.13
C ILE A 110 35.79 -18.37 -24.26
N LYS A 111 34.63 -18.71 -24.86
CA LYS A 111 34.28 -20.12 -25.13
C LYS A 111 35.13 -20.74 -26.24
N GLU A 112 35.53 -19.95 -27.22
CA GLU A 112 36.36 -20.40 -28.35
C GLU A 112 37.85 -20.48 -28.00
N ASN A 113 38.30 -19.79 -26.94
CA ASN A 113 39.69 -19.78 -26.49
C ASN A 113 39.77 -20.06 -24.96
N PRO A 114 39.48 -21.29 -24.51
CA PRO A 114 39.65 -21.65 -23.12
C PRO A 114 41.12 -21.50 -22.72
N ILE A 115 41.39 -20.81 -21.61
CA ILE A 115 42.74 -20.69 -21.06
C ILE A 115 43.09 -22.06 -20.47
N ASP A 116 44.05 -22.75 -21.08
CA ASP A 116 44.60 -24.00 -20.55
C ASP A 116 45.32 -23.71 -19.21
N GLU A 117 44.65 -23.98 -18.10
CA GLU A 117 45.29 -24.09 -16.77
C GLU A 117 46.13 -25.37 -16.73
N GLY A 118 47.30 -25.33 -17.37
CA GLY A 118 48.07 -26.54 -17.60
C GLY A 118 49.53 -26.33 -17.94
N SER A 119 50.27 -25.47 -17.23
CA SER A 119 51.72 -25.66 -17.09
C SER A 119 52.31 -24.92 -15.89
N SER A 120 52.17 -25.51 -14.71
CA SER A 120 53.19 -25.41 -13.66
C SER A 120 53.80 -26.79 -13.51
N LYS A 121 54.92 -27.00 -14.19
CA LYS A 121 55.92 -27.98 -13.79
C LYS A 121 57.26 -27.26 -13.76
N GLY A 122 57.94 -27.40 -12.62
CA GLY A 122 59.31 -26.93 -12.41
C GLY A 122 60.34 -27.73 -13.17
#